data_AF-A0A7C1EE68-F1
#
_entry.id   AF-A0A7C1EE68-F1
#
_cell.length_a   1.000
_cell.length_b   1.000
_cell.length_c   1.000
_cell.angle_alpha   90.00
_cell.angle_beta   90.00
_cell.angle_gamma   90.00
#
_symmetry.space_group_name_H-M   'P 1'
#
loop_
_entity.id
_entity.type
_entity.pdbx_description
1 polymer ?
#
loop_
_entity_poly.entity_id
_entity_poly.type
_entity_poly.pdbx_seq_one_letter_code
_entity_poly.pdbx_strand_id
1 'polypeptide(L)'
;WGDFLIFGAVLALSQNTYVAARSIPLLVLLFAFYVFVREPRFYAANFRKILACAGVAFIVFLPMLGYIIKHPDRYMGRAGTVSILNKETVKKFYHGKYTVKERLAENIKEHFLMFSFKGDRNPRHNLPERPMLDYITGALAVLGAAYMLLRFFSPAGFVFVTGFFIFITLGILTIESPQSLRTILLAPVLVVFAAAALKKIIDYSEEWLGSKGRAAAFAASFLLVTAASGVNYDRYFNQYAKDPVVWGNFSTTEYIGGKMLAEKPEGWSAVINRNIFYAPGYTFRYFMNRYIKIPVEHFNTDAHVPYSKTAEKGVAYYLSYEEKVYIDTFMKDLYPNGRYSEIRPPYGAGDPVFIVYEVPAADINAAAGKRLVNGITGRYYDGLDFVPHRLRLKRTDPNIDFSWHIRPLRGGEFSAEWEGSITAERAGRHYFRTISNNYNAVWVNGEKILENKRKNGIFASEGSAVLAEGDNSIRVRYSEDTNGSRMHLYWKLSEDAGYRPVSYKEFRLSE
;
A
#
# COMPACT_ATOMS: atom_id res chain seq x y z
N TRP A 1 42.56 6.38 -24.19
CA TRP A 1 42.68 6.59 -22.73
C TRP A 1 41.36 7.05 -22.14
N GLY A 2 40.68 8.04 -22.73
CA GLY A 2 39.38 8.56 -22.26
C GLY A 2 38.36 7.47 -21.90
N ASP A 3 38.12 6.50 -22.78
CA ASP A 3 37.13 5.43 -22.53
C ASP A 3 37.37 4.64 -21.24
N PHE A 4 38.64 4.34 -20.92
CA PHE A 4 39.01 3.63 -19.69
C PHE A 4 38.78 4.48 -18.43
N LEU A 5 39.09 5.77 -18.50
CA LEU A 5 38.89 6.70 -17.39
C LEU A 5 37.39 6.91 -17.13
N ILE A 6 36.62 7.12 -18.19
CA ILE A 6 35.15 7.26 -18.12
C ILE A 6 34.52 5.97 -17.59
N PHE A 7 34.94 4.80 -18.09
CA PHE A 7 34.45 3.51 -17.61
C PHE A 7 34.70 3.34 -16.10
N GLY A 8 35.91 3.62 -15.62
CA GLY A 8 36.24 3.55 -14.19
C GLY A 8 35.39 4.50 -13.34
N ALA A 9 35.23 5.75 -13.79
CA ALA A 9 34.40 6.75 -13.10
C ALA A 9 32.92 6.34 -13.05
N VAL A 10 32.34 5.93 -14.18
CA VAL A 10 30.93 5.53 -14.28
C VAL A 10 30.65 4.25 -13.47
N LEU A 11 31.57 3.27 -13.51
CA LEU A 11 31.45 2.06 -12.71
C LEU A 11 31.41 2.39 -11.21
N ALA A 12 32.29 3.26 -10.73
CA ALA A 12 32.31 3.68 -9.33
C ALA A 12 31.11 4.56 -8.95
N LEU A 13 30.72 5.52 -9.79
CA LEU A 13 29.53 6.35 -9.59
C LEU A 13 28.27 5.50 -9.50
N SER A 14 28.14 4.44 -10.31
CA SER A 14 26.98 3.54 -10.26
C SER A 14 26.79 2.91 -8.87
N GLN A 15 27.86 2.70 -8.10
CA GLN A 15 27.80 2.14 -6.74
C GLN A 15 27.21 3.12 -5.71
N ASN A 16 27.12 4.40 -6.06
CA ASN A 16 26.46 5.44 -5.26
C ASN A 16 24.96 5.57 -5.55
N THR A 17 24.44 4.76 -6.47
CA THR A 17 23.03 4.81 -6.89
C THR A 17 22.21 3.71 -6.21
N TYR A 18 21.16 3.23 -6.89
CA TYR A 18 20.28 2.19 -6.40
C TYR A 18 21.01 0.86 -6.15
N VAL A 19 20.54 0.10 -5.15
CA VAL A 19 21.19 -1.13 -4.67
C VAL A 19 21.43 -2.17 -5.78
N ALA A 20 20.58 -2.24 -6.80
CA ALA A 20 20.78 -3.18 -7.92
C ALA A 20 22.09 -2.93 -8.69
N ALA A 21 22.58 -1.68 -8.75
CA ALA A 21 23.83 -1.32 -9.41
C ALA A 21 25.06 -2.01 -8.80
N ARG A 22 24.95 -2.53 -7.57
CA ARG A 22 26.00 -3.30 -6.90
C ARG A 22 26.34 -4.63 -7.57
N SER A 23 25.50 -5.09 -8.49
CA SER A 23 25.77 -6.28 -9.31
C SER A 23 26.59 -6.00 -10.57
N ILE A 24 26.72 -4.73 -11.00
CA ILE A 24 27.46 -4.36 -12.21
C ILE A 24 28.94 -4.78 -12.12
N PRO A 25 29.66 -4.59 -10.99
CA PRO A 25 31.04 -5.06 -10.86
C PRO A 25 31.19 -6.56 -11.14
N LEU A 26 30.21 -7.39 -10.79
CA LEU A 26 30.25 -8.83 -11.10
C LEU A 26 30.22 -9.08 -12.61
N LEU A 27 29.35 -8.37 -13.35
CA LEU A 27 29.32 -8.45 -14.82
C LEU A 27 30.66 -7.99 -15.43
N VAL A 28 31.24 -6.90 -14.91
CA VAL A 28 32.53 -6.39 -15.37
C VAL A 28 33.65 -7.39 -15.12
N LEU A 29 33.69 -8.03 -13.96
CA LEU A 29 34.70 -9.05 -13.63
C LEU A 29 34.57 -10.28 -14.53
N LEU A 30 33.35 -10.75 -14.79
CA LEU A 30 33.11 -11.88 -15.68
C LEU A 30 33.48 -11.54 -17.13
N PHE A 31 33.18 -10.33 -17.58
CA PHE A 31 33.58 -9.87 -18.92
C PHE A 31 35.10 -9.68 -19.04
N ALA A 32 35.75 -9.15 -18.00
CA ALA A 32 37.21 -9.09 -17.93
C ALA A 32 37.80 -10.51 -18.03
N PHE A 33 37.29 -11.47 -17.26
CA PHE A 33 37.73 -12.86 -17.37
C PHE A 33 37.52 -13.44 -18.78
N TYR A 34 36.37 -13.15 -19.41
CA TYR A 34 36.12 -13.51 -20.81
C TYR A 34 37.19 -12.93 -21.77
N VAL A 35 37.52 -11.63 -21.65
CA VAL A 35 38.57 -10.99 -22.46
C VAL A 35 39.94 -11.60 -22.16
N PHE A 36 40.22 -11.97 -20.92
CA PHE A 36 41.49 -12.59 -20.54
C PHE A 36 41.70 -13.94 -21.24
N VAL A 37 40.65 -14.75 -21.32
CA VAL A 37 40.67 -16.06 -21.99
C VAL A 37 40.73 -15.91 -23.52
N ARG A 38 39.99 -14.97 -24.10
CA ARG A 38 39.85 -14.85 -25.57
C ARG A 38 40.91 -13.99 -26.22
N GLU A 39 41.35 -12.94 -25.54
CA GLU A 39 42.27 -11.92 -26.04
C GLU A 39 43.30 -11.52 -24.97
N PRO A 40 44.15 -12.45 -24.47
CA PRO A 40 45.09 -12.16 -23.38
C PRO A 40 46.06 -11.02 -23.71
N ARG A 41 46.39 -10.82 -24.99
CA ARG A 41 47.24 -9.71 -25.47
C ARG A 41 46.62 -8.33 -25.20
N PHE A 42 45.29 -8.23 -25.07
CA PHE A 42 44.59 -7.00 -24.73
C PHE A 42 45.08 -6.43 -23.39
N TYR A 43 45.33 -7.29 -22.40
CA TYR A 43 45.79 -6.88 -21.07
C TYR A 43 47.20 -6.30 -21.12
N ALA A 44 48.12 -7.00 -21.78
CA ALA A 44 49.48 -6.50 -21.95
C ALA A 44 49.50 -5.16 -22.70
N ALA A 45 48.71 -5.05 -23.78
CA ALA A 45 48.62 -3.84 -24.59
C ALA A 45 47.98 -2.64 -23.87
N ASN A 46 47.10 -2.89 -22.88
CA ASN A 46 46.32 -1.84 -22.21
C ASN A 46 46.59 -1.74 -20.71
N PHE A 47 47.62 -2.40 -20.18
CA PHE A 47 47.89 -2.48 -18.73
C PHE A 47 47.86 -1.11 -18.03
N ARG A 48 48.56 -0.11 -18.58
CA ARG A 48 48.58 1.25 -18.01
C ARG A 48 47.19 1.92 -18.02
N LYS A 49 46.36 1.64 -19.02
CA LYS A 49 45.00 2.17 -19.13
C LYS A 49 44.07 1.48 -18.13
N ILE A 50 44.22 0.16 -17.94
CA ILE A 50 43.49 -0.63 -16.94
C ILE A 50 43.84 -0.15 -15.52
N LEU A 51 45.13 0.08 -15.24
CA LEU A 51 45.58 0.62 -13.97
C LEU A 51 45.00 2.02 -13.71
N ALA A 52 45.00 2.90 -14.72
CA ALA A 52 44.39 4.22 -14.60
C ALA A 52 42.86 4.14 -14.39
N CYS A 53 42.18 3.24 -15.08
CA CYS A 53 40.75 2.94 -14.86
C CYS A 53 40.49 2.52 -13.41
N ALA A 54 41.27 1.58 -12.88
CA ALA A 54 41.14 1.11 -11.50
C ALA A 54 41.43 2.23 -10.49
N GLY A 55 42.43 3.06 -10.75
CA GLY A 55 42.74 4.24 -9.92
C GLY A 55 41.60 5.25 -9.89
N VAL A 56 41.03 5.59 -11.05
CA VAL A 56 39.86 6.49 -11.11
C VAL A 56 38.66 5.88 -10.39
N ALA A 57 38.36 4.59 -10.64
CA ALA A 57 37.27 3.90 -9.97
C ALA A 57 37.45 3.92 -8.43
N PHE A 58 38.67 3.67 -7.95
CA PHE A 58 38.98 3.69 -6.52
C PHE A 58 38.77 5.08 -5.91
N ILE A 59 39.31 6.14 -6.54
CA ILE A 59 39.17 7.52 -6.05
C ILE A 59 37.69 7.92 -5.98
N VAL A 60 36.91 7.62 -7.02
CA VAL A 60 35.48 7.94 -7.08
C VAL A 60 34.67 7.10 -6.07
N PHE A 61 35.07 5.86 -5.82
CA PHE A 61 34.42 4.97 -4.84
C PHE A 61 34.81 5.28 -3.38
N LEU A 62 35.90 6.03 -3.15
CA LEU A 62 36.48 6.25 -1.83
C LEU A 62 35.48 6.79 -0.78
N PRO A 63 34.58 7.76 -1.09
CA PRO A 63 33.58 8.20 -0.11
C PRO A 63 32.61 7.10 0.30
N MET A 64 32.15 6.28 -0.65
CA MET A 64 31.28 5.14 -0.39
C MET A 64 32.00 4.06 0.42
N LEU A 65 33.26 3.77 0.10
CA LEU A 65 34.08 2.84 0.87
C LEU A 65 34.21 3.30 2.34
N GLY A 66 34.47 4.60 2.55
CA GLY A 66 34.50 5.18 3.90
C GLY A 66 33.16 5.04 4.65
N TYR A 67 32.03 5.19 3.95
CA TYR A 67 30.70 4.95 4.54
C TYR A 67 30.49 3.47 4.89
N ILE A 68 30.84 2.54 3.99
CA ILE A 68 30.70 1.10 4.20
C ILE A 68 31.48 0.64 5.43
N ILE A 69 32.72 1.12 5.59
CA ILE A 69 33.58 0.77 6.74
C ILE A 69 32.95 1.26 8.04
N LYS A 70 32.34 2.45 8.06
CA LYS A 70 31.71 3.03 9.26
C LYS A 70 30.33 2.46 9.56
N HIS A 71 29.59 2.02 8.54
CA HIS A 71 28.19 1.60 8.65
C HIS A 71 27.88 0.33 7.84
N PRO A 72 28.57 -0.80 8.11
CA PRO A 72 28.41 -2.03 7.33
C PRO A 72 26.99 -2.62 7.45
N ASP A 73 26.39 -2.50 8.64
CA ASP A 73 25.03 -2.90 8.96
C ASP A 73 23.99 -2.15 8.12
N ARG A 74 24.16 -0.83 7.94
CA ARG A 74 23.24 -0.02 7.12
C ARG A 74 23.41 -0.30 5.63
N TYR A 75 24.63 -0.55 5.19
CA TYR A 75 24.92 -0.83 3.79
C TYR A 75 24.27 -2.14 3.30
N MET A 76 24.27 -3.20 4.13
CA MET A 76 23.70 -4.51 3.79
C MET A 76 22.33 -4.81 4.41
N GLY A 77 21.89 -4.02 5.40
CA GLY A 77 20.70 -4.34 6.20
C GLY A 77 19.42 -4.52 5.38
N ARG A 78 19.21 -3.70 4.34
CA ARG A 78 18.01 -3.86 3.50
C ARG A 78 18.03 -5.13 2.66
N ALA A 79 19.20 -5.57 2.16
CA ALA A 79 19.32 -6.80 1.39
C ALA A 79 19.00 -8.04 2.23
N GLY A 80 19.42 -8.05 3.51
CA GLY A 80 19.12 -9.15 4.43
C GLY A 80 17.63 -9.30 4.78
N THR A 81 16.93 -8.17 4.95
CA THR A 81 15.50 -8.17 5.38
C THR A 81 14.50 -8.59 4.30
N VAL A 82 14.93 -8.66 3.05
CA VAL A 82 14.07 -8.96 1.89
C VAL A 82 14.53 -10.21 1.14
N SER A 83 15.63 -10.82 1.57
CA SER A 83 16.22 -11.98 0.92
C SER A 83 15.34 -13.21 1.13
N ILE A 84 15.09 -13.93 0.04
CA ILE A 84 14.41 -15.23 0.07
C ILE A 84 15.26 -16.31 0.75
N LEU A 85 16.58 -16.11 0.83
CA LEU A 85 17.49 -17.05 1.48
C LEU A 85 17.37 -16.99 3.01
N ASN A 86 16.73 -15.95 3.55
CA ASN A 86 16.43 -15.86 4.97
C ASN A 86 15.12 -16.60 5.29
N LYS A 87 15.25 -17.76 5.94
CA LYS A 87 14.12 -18.62 6.33
C LYS A 87 13.10 -17.90 7.22
N GLU A 88 13.55 -17.07 8.15
CA GLU A 88 12.65 -16.34 9.06
C GLU A 88 11.85 -15.29 8.28
N THR A 89 12.51 -14.59 7.35
CA THR A 89 11.85 -13.62 6.48
C THR A 89 10.78 -14.29 5.62
N VAL A 90 11.09 -15.43 5.00
CA VAL A 90 10.12 -16.20 4.21
C VAL A 90 8.96 -16.68 5.09
N LYS A 91 9.25 -17.28 6.26
CA LYS A 91 8.23 -17.75 7.20
C LYS A 91 7.31 -16.61 7.63
N LYS A 92 7.86 -15.45 7.96
CA LYS A 92 7.08 -14.28 8.41
C LYS A 92 6.24 -13.69 7.28
N PHE A 93 6.82 -13.47 6.11
CA PHE A 93 6.16 -12.83 4.99
C PHE A 93 5.04 -13.70 4.39
N TYR A 94 5.27 -15.01 4.33
CA TYR A 94 4.32 -15.97 3.78
C TYR A 94 3.47 -16.68 4.83
N HIS A 95 3.51 -16.25 6.09
CA HIS A 95 2.77 -16.86 7.21
C HIS A 95 2.98 -18.38 7.32
N GLY A 96 4.21 -18.85 7.09
CA GLY A 96 4.58 -20.26 7.15
C GLY A 96 4.08 -21.13 5.99
N LYS A 97 3.42 -20.58 4.98
CA LYS A 97 2.82 -21.34 3.87
C LYS A 97 3.83 -21.95 2.88
N TYR A 98 5.03 -21.38 2.79
CA TYR A 98 6.02 -21.78 1.79
C TYR A 98 7.40 -21.96 2.40
N THR A 99 8.14 -22.93 1.85
CA THR A 99 9.57 -23.09 2.06
C THR A 99 10.37 -22.18 1.12
N VAL A 100 11.66 -22.00 1.42
CA VAL A 100 12.59 -21.24 0.55
C VAL A 100 12.68 -21.85 -0.85
N LYS A 101 12.68 -23.18 -0.96
CA LYS A 101 12.82 -23.89 -2.25
C LYS A 101 11.61 -23.69 -3.15
N GLU A 102 10.41 -23.91 -2.61
CA GLU A 102 9.15 -23.69 -3.33
C GLU A 102 9.05 -22.25 -3.80
N ARG A 103 9.37 -21.29 -2.91
CA ARG A 103 9.28 -19.89 -3.27
C ARG A 103 10.33 -19.48 -4.31
N LEU A 104 11.54 -20.03 -4.25
CA LEU A 104 12.57 -19.78 -5.27
C LEU A 104 12.12 -20.25 -6.65
N ALA A 105 11.51 -21.43 -6.76
CA ALA A 105 11.00 -21.95 -8.02
C ALA A 105 9.90 -21.05 -8.61
N GLU A 106 8.93 -20.66 -7.78
CA GLU A 106 7.88 -19.74 -8.21
C GLU A 106 8.43 -18.33 -8.52
N ASN A 107 9.47 -17.86 -7.83
CA ASN A 107 10.11 -16.57 -8.10
C ASN A 107 10.74 -16.57 -9.49
N ILE A 108 11.46 -17.64 -9.85
CA ILE A 108 12.04 -17.79 -11.19
C ILE A 108 10.93 -17.66 -12.23
N LYS A 109 9.87 -18.47 -12.11
CA LYS A 109 8.74 -18.46 -13.03
C LYS A 109 8.11 -17.07 -13.16
N GLU A 110 7.76 -16.44 -12.05
CA GLU A 110 7.13 -15.11 -12.04
C GLU A 110 8.01 -14.04 -12.70
N HIS A 111 9.32 -14.04 -12.45
CA HIS A 111 10.23 -13.04 -13.05
C HIS A 111 10.44 -13.25 -14.55
N PHE A 112 10.37 -14.48 -15.07
CA PHE A 112 10.37 -14.70 -16.52
C PHE A 112 9.01 -14.31 -17.15
N LEU A 113 7.90 -14.61 -16.48
CA LEU A 113 6.55 -14.26 -16.95
C LEU A 113 6.26 -12.75 -16.87
N MET A 114 6.99 -12.00 -16.05
CA MET A 114 6.70 -10.57 -15.83
C MET A 114 6.83 -9.70 -17.08
N PHE A 115 7.64 -10.10 -18.05
CA PHE A 115 7.87 -9.30 -19.24
C PHE A 115 6.69 -9.32 -20.21
N SER A 116 6.01 -10.47 -20.35
CA SER A 116 5.03 -10.68 -21.43
C SER A 116 3.66 -11.16 -20.97
N PHE A 117 3.52 -11.60 -19.71
CA PHE A 117 2.28 -12.22 -19.22
C PHE A 117 1.73 -11.57 -17.95
N LYS A 118 2.45 -11.67 -16.82
CA LYS A 118 1.96 -11.18 -15.52
C LYS A 118 3.06 -10.46 -14.76
N GLY A 119 2.96 -9.13 -14.72
CA GLY A 119 3.98 -8.22 -14.21
C GLY A 119 4.00 -8.03 -12.70
N ASP A 120 4.86 -7.09 -12.26
CA ASP A 120 4.90 -6.61 -10.88
C ASP A 120 3.53 -6.04 -10.46
N ARG A 121 3.09 -6.41 -9.26
CA ARG A 121 1.83 -5.97 -8.67
C ARG A 121 1.93 -4.61 -7.99
N ASN A 122 3.13 -4.11 -7.74
CA ASN A 122 3.35 -2.84 -7.07
C ASN A 122 2.94 -1.68 -8.00
N PRO A 123 1.90 -0.91 -7.66
CA PRO A 123 1.35 0.13 -8.53
C PRO A 123 2.33 1.28 -8.79
N ARG A 124 3.43 1.40 -8.03
CA ARG A 124 4.46 2.43 -8.23
C ARG A 124 5.45 2.09 -9.35
N HIS A 125 5.44 0.86 -9.85
CA HIS A 125 6.38 0.41 -10.87
C HIS A 125 5.74 0.27 -12.24
N ASN A 126 4.47 -0.12 -12.30
CA ASN A 126 3.64 -0.22 -13.51
C ASN A 126 2.16 -0.34 -13.08
N LEU A 127 1.25 -0.37 -14.05
CA LEU A 127 -0.11 -0.83 -13.81
C LEU A 127 -0.06 -2.24 -13.17
N PRO A 128 -0.77 -2.50 -12.06
CA PRO A 128 -0.67 -3.75 -11.33
C PRO A 128 -0.87 -4.99 -12.22
N GLU A 129 0.06 -5.94 -12.12
CA GLU A 129 0.06 -7.22 -12.84
C GLU A 129 0.16 -7.11 -14.37
N ARG A 130 0.19 -5.91 -14.95
CA ARG A 130 0.40 -5.72 -16.40
C ARG A 130 1.83 -6.11 -16.77
N PRO A 131 2.02 -6.80 -17.92
CA PRO A 131 3.36 -7.09 -18.44
C PRO A 131 4.27 -5.86 -18.49
N MET A 132 5.53 -6.05 -18.12
CA MET A 132 6.53 -4.97 -18.10
C MET A 132 6.89 -4.47 -19.49
N LEU A 133 6.75 -5.31 -20.53
CA LEU A 133 6.90 -4.91 -21.93
C LEU A 133 5.54 -4.88 -22.62
N ASP A 134 5.40 -4.04 -23.65
CA ASP A 134 4.34 -4.22 -24.63
C ASP A 134 4.64 -5.43 -25.52
N TYR A 135 3.63 -5.96 -26.22
CA TYR A 135 3.79 -7.17 -27.02
C TYR A 135 4.75 -7.00 -28.21
N ILE A 136 4.89 -5.79 -28.77
CA ILE A 136 5.80 -5.52 -29.90
C ILE A 136 7.24 -5.59 -29.39
N THR A 137 7.55 -4.80 -28.37
CA THR A 137 8.88 -4.78 -27.76
C THR A 137 9.24 -6.14 -27.16
N GLY A 138 8.29 -6.81 -26.51
CA GLY A 138 8.46 -8.13 -25.93
C GLY A 138 8.81 -9.20 -26.97
N ALA A 139 8.09 -9.25 -28.10
CA ALA A 139 8.38 -10.19 -29.18
C ALA A 139 9.77 -9.97 -29.78
N LEU A 140 10.12 -8.71 -30.06
CA LEU A 140 11.44 -8.33 -30.57
C LEU A 140 12.55 -8.68 -29.56
N ALA A 141 12.34 -8.42 -28.27
CA ALA A 141 13.29 -8.75 -27.23
C ALA A 141 13.54 -10.27 -27.13
N VAL A 142 12.51 -11.10 -27.27
CA VAL A 142 12.68 -12.57 -27.29
C VAL A 142 13.51 -13.02 -28.49
N LEU A 143 13.22 -12.51 -29.69
CA LEU A 143 13.98 -12.84 -30.91
C LEU A 143 15.45 -12.39 -30.79
N GLY A 144 15.68 -11.20 -30.27
CA GLY A 144 17.02 -10.67 -30.06
C GLY A 144 17.80 -11.42 -28.99
N ALA A 145 17.14 -11.80 -27.89
CA ALA A 145 17.73 -12.62 -26.85
C ALA A 145 18.15 -14.00 -27.40
N ALA A 146 17.28 -14.64 -28.19
CA ALA A 146 17.60 -15.89 -28.86
C ALA A 146 18.81 -15.75 -29.79
N TYR A 147 18.85 -14.70 -30.61
CA TYR A 147 19.99 -14.40 -31.48
C TYR A 147 21.29 -14.20 -30.67
N MET A 148 21.27 -13.44 -29.58
CA MET A 148 22.45 -13.18 -28.75
C MET A 148 22.89 -14.44 -27.98
N LEU A 149 21.95 -15.29 -27.57
CA LEU A 149 22.24 -16.56 -26.90
C LEU A 149 22.95 -17.53 -27.85
N LEU A 150 22.50 -17.63 -29.11
CA LEU A 150 23.19 -18.41 -30.15
C LEU A 150 24.61 -17.90 -30.44
N ARG A 151 24.91 -16.63 -30.10
CA ARG A 151 26.23 -16.02 -30.21
C ARG A 151 26.82 -15.65 -28.86
N PHE A 152 26.58 -16.47 -27.83
CA PHE A 152 27.03 -16.21 -26.47
C PHE A 152 28.53 -15.89 -26.37
N PHE A 153 29.39 -16.57 -27.13
CA PHE A 153 30.84 -16.33 -27.15
C PHE A 153 31.30 -15.17 -28.04
N SER A 154 30.39 -14.29 -28.43
CA SER A 154 30.74 -12.96 -28.95
C SER A 154 30.80 -11.94 -27.80
N PRO A 155 31.58 -10.85 -27.90
CA PRO A 155 31.65 -9.85 -26.83
C PRO A 155 30.27 -9.31 -26.42
N ALA A 156 29.41 -9.00 -27.39
CA ALA A 156 28.06 -8.51 -27.13
C ALA A 156 27.15 -9.59 -26.54
N GLY A 157 27.16 -10.81 -27.12
CA GLY A 157 26.37 -11.92 -26.61
C GLY A 157 26.72 -12.25 -25.15
N PHE A 158 28.01 -12.29 -24.83
CA PHE A 158 28.48 -12.56 -23.48
C PHE A 158 27.98 -11.49 -22.50
N VAL A 159 28.18 -10.21 -22.81
CA VAL A 159 27.80 -9.10 -21.91
C VAL A 159 26.29 -9.05 -21.67
N PHE A 160 25.48 -9.08 -22.72
CA PHE A 160 24.03 -8.89 -22.57
C PHE A 160 23.32 -10.12 -22.02
N VAL A 161 23.73 -11.33 -22.41
CA VAL A 161 23.14 -12.57 -21.88
C VAL A 161 23.55 -12.78 -20.42
N THR A 162 24.84 -12.63 -20.10
CA THR A 162 25.32 -12.74 -18.70
C THR A 162 24.71 -11.64 -17.83
N GLY A 163 24.65 -10.40 -18.35
CA GLY A 163 24.00 -9.28 -17.67
C GLY A 163 22.52 -9.56 -17.39
N PHE A 164 21.78 -10.13 -18.35
CA PHE A 164 20.40 -10.53 -18.14
C PHE A 164 20.25 -11.46 -16.93
N PHE A 165 21.04 -12.54 -16.88
CA PHE A 165 20.95 -13.52 -15.78
C PHE A 165 21.40 -12.95 -14.43
N ILE A 166 22.42 -12.10 -14.39
CA ILE A 166 22.86 -11.43 -13.15
C ILE A 166 21.75 -10.51 -12.63
N PHE A 167 21.20 -9.65 -13.49
CA PHE A 167 20.26 -8.63 -13.07
C PHE A 167 18.87 -9.19 -12.73
N ILE A 168 18.40 -10.23 -13.43
CA ILE A 168 17.13 -10.89 -13.07
C ILE A 168 17.23 -11.62 -11.72
N THR A 169 18.40 -12.16 -11.39
CA THR A 169 18.65 -12.86 -10.11
C THR A 169 18.40 -11.95 -8.91
N LEU A 170 18.63 -10.63 -9.05
CA LEU A 170 18.38 -9.67 -7.97
C LEU A 170 16.91 -9.53 -7.59
N GLY A 171 15.98 -9.77 -8.51
CA GLY A 171 14.55 -9.86 -8.21
C GLY A 171 14.19 -11.24 -7.66
N ILE A 172 14.69 -12.29 -8.32
CA ILE A 172 14.43 -13.71 -7.97
C ILE A 172 14.85 -14.02 -6.53
N LEU A 173 15.89 -13.39 -5.99
CA LEU A 173 16.35 -13.64 -4.63
C LEU A 173 15.57 -12.88 -3.55
N THR A 174 14.35 -12.38 -3.85
CA THR A 174 13.59 -11.56 -2.89
C THR A 174 12.19 -12.06 -2.60
N ILE A 175 11.70 -11.73 -1.41
CA ILE A 175 10.36 -12.17 -0.96
C ILE A 175 9.21 -11.49 -1.69
N GLU A 176 9.43 -10.34 -2.33
CA GLU A 176 8.45 -9.67 -3.18
C GLU A 176 8.69 -10.15 -4.60
N SER A 177 7.71 -10.76 -5.27
CA SER A 177 7.89 -11.30 -6.61
C SER A 177 6.58 -11.25 -7.42
N PRO A 178 6.66 -10.99 -8.74
CA PRO A 178 7.85 -10.45 -9.42
C PRO A 178 8.15 -9.01 -8.95
N GLN A 179 9.41 -8.58 -9.04
CA GLN A 179 9.85 -7.27 -8.54
C GLN A 179 10.68 -6.52 -9.58
N SER A 180 10.06 -5.55 -10.27
CA SER A 180 10.67 -4.89 -11.42
C SER A 180 11.74 -3.86 -11.05
N LEU A 181 11.59 -3.14 -9.93
CA LEU A 181 12.56 -2.15 -9.43
C LEU A 181 13.94 -2.78 -9.11
N ARG A 182 13.97 -4.01 -8.60
CA ARG A 182 15.20 -4.77 -8.30
C ARG A 182 15.87 -5.28 -9.56
N THR A 183 15.10 -5.51 -10.60
CA THR A 183 15.57 -5.90 -11.93
C THR A 183 15.69 -4.73 -12.89
N ILE A 184 15.69 -3.47 -12.42
CA ILE A 184 15.64 -2.27 -13.27
C ILE A 184 16.78 -2.20 -14.29
N LEU A 185 17.93 -2.81 -13.97
CA LEU A 185 19.08 -2.92 -14.88
C LEU A 185 18.80 -3.76 -16.14
N LEU A 186 17.71 -4.52 -16.18
CA LEU A 186 17.27 -5.24 -17.37
C LEU A 186 16.68 -4.33 -18.45
N ALA A 187 16.20 -3.12 -18.09
CA ALA A 187 15.61 -2.21 -19.07
C ALA A 187 16.52 -1.96 -20.30
N PRO A 188 17.78 -1.54 -20.16
CA PRO A 188 18.67 -1.38 -21.31
C PRO A 188 18.99 -2.72 -22.02
N VAL A 189 19.07 -3.84 -21.29
CA VAL A 189 19.35 -5.16 -21.87
C VAL A 189 18.22 -5.60 -22.80
N LEU A 190 16.96 -5.44 -22.38
CA LEU A 190 15.77 -5.80 -23.15
C LEU A 190 15.62 -4.91 -24.39
N VAL A 191 15.91 -3.61 -24.28
CA VAL A 191 15.94 -2.69 -25.42
C VAL A 191 17.02 -3.10 -26.42
N VAL A 192 18.21 -3.49 -25.94
CA VAL A 192 19.29 -3.97 -26.81
C VAL A 192 18.91 -5.28 -27.51
N PHE A 193 18.23 -6.21 -26.83
CA PHE A 193 17.69 -7.39 -27.49
C PHE A 193 16.69 -7.00 -28.59
N ALA A 194 15.71 -6.16 -28.30
CA ALA A 194 14.75 -5.71 -29.31
C ALA A 194 15.42 -5.03 -30.52
N ALA A 195 16.41 -4.17 -30.27
CA ALA A 195 17.17 -3.50 -31.32
C ALA A 195 18.01 -4.49 -32.15
N ALA A 196 18.58 -5.52 -31.52
CA ALA A 196 19.32 -6.56 -32.24
C ALA A 196 18.42 -7.36 -33.19
N ALA A 197 17.18 -7.66 -32.79
CA ALA A 197 16.21 -8.30 -33.67
C ALA A 197 15.87 -7.42 -34.88
N LEU A 198 15.52 -6.14 -34.67
CA LEU A 198 15.23 -5.21 -35.76
C LEU A 198 16.41 -5.04 -36.71
N LYS A 199 17.63 -4.90 -36.17
CA LYS A 199 18.84 -4.84 -36.98
C LYS A 199 18.99 -6.09 -37.86
N LYS A 200 18.77 -7.28 -37.31
CA LYS A 200 18.89 -8.53 -38.07
C LYS A 200 17.82 -8.65 -39.15
N ILE A 201 16.60 -8.21 -38.88
CA ILE A 201 15.52 -8.15 -39.88
C ILE A 201 15.93 -7.26 -41.05
N ILE A 202 16.51 -6.08 -40.78
CA ILE A 202 16.97 -5.16 -41.82
C ILE A 202 18.14 -5.75 -42.61
N ASP A 203 19.15 -6.30 -41.91
CA ASP A 203 20.34 -6.90 -42.54
C ASP A 203 19.92 -8.05 -43.48
N TYR A 204 19.07 -8.98 -43.02
CA TYR A 204 18.62 -10.11 -43.84
C TYR A 204 17.72 -9.69 -45.00
N SER A 205 16.92 -8.63 -44.83
CA SER A 205 16.11 -8.10 -45.92
C SER A 205 16.97 -7.46 -47.02
N GLU A 206 18.08 -6.83 -46.65
CA GLU A 206 19.07 -6.32 -47.62
C GLU A 206 19.73 -7.47 -48.37
N GLU A 207 20.15 -8.52 -47.67
CA GLU A 207 20.79 -9.70 -48.27
C GLU A 207 19.89 -10.40 -49.31
N TRP A 208 18.59 -10.50 -49.05
CA TRP A 208 17.67 -11.26 -49.88
C TRP A 208 17.00 -10.44 -50.99
N LEU A 209 16.72 -9.16 -50.73
CA LEU A 209 15.89 -8.32 -51.59
C LEU A 209 16.62 -7.02 -52.01
N GLY A 210 17.90 -6.89 -51.68
CA GLY A 210 18.73 -5.73 -52.00
C GLY A 210 18.28 -4.45 -51.29
N SER A 211 18.65 -3.29 -51.87
CA SER A 211 18.37 -1.97 -51.29
C SER A 211 16.88 -1.68 -51.09
N LYS A 212 16.01 -2.21 -51.95
CA LYS A 212 14.55 -2.09 -51.82
C LYS A 212 14.04 -2.86 -50.59
N GLY A 213 14.55 -4.07 -50.36
CA GLY A 213 14.26 -4.86 -49.17
C GLY A 213 14.67 -4.15 -47.89
N ARG A 214 15.88 -3.60 -47.87
CA ARG A 214 16.39 -2.79 -46.75
C ARG A 214 15.49 -1.61 -46.45
N ALA A 215 15.11 -0.83 -47.47
CA ALA A 215 14.25 0.33 -47.29
C ALA A 215 12.87 -0.07 -46.73
N ALA A 216 12.28 -1.15 -47.26
CA ALA A 216 11.00 -1.68 -46.77
C ALA A 216 11.09 -2.17 -45.31
N ALA A 217 12.13 -2.94 -44.97
CA ALA A 217 12.35 -3.44 -43.61
C ALA A 217 12.64 -2.31 -42.62
N PHE A 218 13.36 -1.27 -43.03
CA PHE A 218 13.57 -0.07 -42.23
C PHE A 218 12.26 0.67 -41.97
N ALA A 219 11.45 0.89 -43.02
CA ALA A 219 10.13 1.52 -42.87
C ALA A 219 9.20 0.70 -41.95
N ALA A 220 9.17 -0.62 -42.10
CA ALA A 220 8.41 -1.52 -41.23
C ALA A 220 8.92 -1.47 -39.78
N SER A 221 10.23 -1.48 -39.57
CA SER A 221 10.85 -1.36 -38.24
C SER A 221 10.50 -0.01 -37.60
N PHE A 222 10.53 1.07 -38.36
CA PHE A 222 10.12 2.40 -37.91
C PHE A 222 8.65 2.40 -37.46
N LEU A 223 7.75 1.85 -38.27
CA LEU A 223 6.33 1.72 -37.93
C LEU A 223 6.10 0.89 -36.66
N LEU A 224 6.82 -0.22 -36.49
CA LEU A 224 6.74 -1.03 -35.26
C LEU A 224 7.19 -0.23 -34.03
N VAL A 225 8.28 0.53 -34.12
CA VAL A 225 8.77 1.38 -33.03
C VAL A 225 7.79 2.50 -32.72
N THR A 226 7.19 3.13 -33.74
CA THR A 226 6.15 4.15 -33.56
C THR A 226 4.92 3.56 -32.90
N ALA A 227 4.46 2.38 -33.32
CA ALA A 227 3.33 1.69 -32.70
C ALA A 227 3.61 1.32 -31.23
N ALA A 228 4.79 0.75 -30.94
CA ALA A 228 5.20 0.44 -29.57
C ALA A 228 5.26 1.70 -28.71
N SER A 229 5.76 2.81 -29.26
CA SER A 229 5.80 4.11 -28.57
C SER A 229 4.41 4.66 -28.31
N GLY A 230 3.47 4.54 -29.26
CA GLY A 230 2.07 4.92 -29.07
C GLY A 230 1.38 4.12 -27.95
N VAL A 231 1.59 2.80 -27.93
CA VAL A 231 1.08 1.92 -26.86
C VAL A 231 1.65 2.30 -25.49
N ASN A 232 2.95 2.56 -25.40
CA ASN A 232 3.59 2.94 -24.14
C ASN A 232 3.21 4.36 -23.71
N TYR A 233 3.01 5.28 -24.65
CA TYR A 233 2.52 6.63 -24.37
C TYR A 233 1.13 6.59 -23.73
N ASP A 234 0.19 5.88 -24.36
CA ASP A 234 -1.16 5.73 -23.80
C ASP A 234 -1.13 5.03 -22.44
N ARG A 235 -0.33 3.96 -22.32
CA ARG A 235 -0.16 3.23 -21.06
C ARG A 235 0.33 4.14 -19.94
N TYR A 236 1.36 4.95 -20.18
CA TYR A 236 1.98 5.77 -19.15
C TYR A 236 1.20 7.06 -18.86
N PHE A 237 0.90 7.85 -19.89
CA PHE A 237 0.33 9.19 -19.73
C PHE A 237 -1.20 9.20 -19.59
N ASN A 238 -1.89 8.15 -20.04
CA ASN A 238 -3.34 8.05 -19.88
C ASN A 238 -3.72 7.01 -18.82
N GLN A 239 -3.39 5.74 -19.02
CA GLN A 239 -3.88 4.67 -18.14
C GLN A 239 -3.25 4.76 -16.75
N TYR A 240 -1.91 4.71 -16.67
CA TYR A 240 -1.19 4.73 -15.40
C TYR A 240 -1.40 6.05 -14.63
N ALA A 241 -1.35 7.19 -15.33
CA ALA A 241 -1.56 8.50 -14.71
C ALA A 241 -2.98 8.72 -14.12
N LYS A 242 -3.99 8.04 -14.67
CA LYS A 242 -5.40 8.17 -14.25
C LYS A 242 -5.89 6.99 -13.41
N ASP A 243 -5.02 6.02 -13.12
CA ASP A 243 -5.39 4.84 -12.33
C ASP A 243 -5.47 5.21 -10.84
N PRO A 244 -6.62 4.97 -10.17
CA PRO A 244 -6.81 5.36 -8.77
C PRO A 244 -5.95 4.55 -7.79
N VAL A 245 -5.60 3.30 -8.12
CA VAL A 245 -4.75 2.45 -7.30
C VAL A 245 -3.30 2.95 -7.38
N VAL A 246 -2.82 3.26 -8.57
CA VAL A 246 -1.51 3.91 -8.79
C VAL A 246 -1.46 5.21 -8.00
N TRP A 247 -2.43 6.09 -8.22
CA TRP A 247 -2.54 7.38 -7.54
C TRP A 247 -2.45 7.23 -6.01
N GLY A 248 -3.25 6.36 -5.40
CA GLY A 248 -3.24 6.14 -3.95
C GLY A 248 -1.91 5.64 -3.38
N ASN A 249 -1.11 4.93 -4.18
CA ASN A 249 0.18 4.36 -3.74
C ASN A 249 1.35 5.34 -3.77
N PHE A 250 1.15 6.58 -4.23
CA PHE A 250 2.13 7.67 -4.18
C PHE A 250 1.95 8.60 -2.96
N SER A 251 1.42 8.07 -1.84
CA SER A 251 1.16 8.84 -0.61
C SER A 251 0.29 10.08 -0.83
N THR A 252 -0.68 9.99 -1.75
CA THR A 252 -1.53 11.12 -2.14
C THR A 252 -2.45 11.54 -1.00
N THR A 253 -2.98 10.58 -0.24
CA THR A 253 -3.79 10.83 0.96
C THR A 253 -3.07 11.71 1.96
N GLU A 254 -1.83 11.35 2.30
CA GLU A 254 -0.98 12.09 3.24
C GLU A 254 -0.61 13.46 2.71
N TYR A 255 -0.31 13.57 1.41
CA TYR A 255 -0.02 14.84 0.76
C TYR A 255 -1.22 15.78 0.81
N ILE A 256 -2.41 15.31 0.41
CA ILE A 256 -3.61 16.15 0.33
C ILE A 256 -4.04 16.59 1.73
N GLY A 257 -4.14 15.65 2.69
CA GLY A 257 -4.48 16.00 4.07
C GLY A 257 -3.45 16.94 4.70
N GLY A 258 -2.16 16.67 4.49
CA GLY A 258 -1.07 17.52 4.98
C GLY A 258 -1.12 18.94 4.40
N LYS A 259 -1.40 19.07 3.09
CA LYS A 259 -1.58 20.36 2.42
C LYS A 259 -2.81 21.09 2.93
N MET A 260 -3.96 20.43 3.01
CA MET A 260 -5.20 21.02 3.52
C MET A 260 -5.04 21.56 4.94
N LEU A 261 -4.35 20.81 5.82
CA LEU A 261 -4.06 21.23 7.19
C LEU A 261 -3.06 22.40 7.24
N ALA A 262 -2.07 22.43 6.34
CA ALA A 262 -1.12 23.53 6.25
C ALA A 262 -1.76 24.83 5.77
N GLU A 263 -2.80 24.72 4.93
CA GLU A 263 -3.58 25.85 4.43
C GLU A 263 -4.68 26.31 5.42
N LYS A 264 -4.88 25.60 6.54
CA LYS A 264 -5.88 26.01 7.53
C LYS A 264 -5.46 27.29 8.25
N PRO A 265 -6.37 28.28 8.36
CA PRO A 265 -6.06 29.52 9.07
C PRO A 265 -5.74 29.28 10.54
N GLU A 266 -4.87 30.11 11.11
CA GLU A 266 -4.63 30.14 12.57
C GLU A 266 -5.93 30.35 13.34
N GLY A 267 -6.04 29.75 14.53
CA GLY A 267 -7.26 29.72 15.37
C GLY A 267 -8.18 28.52 15.09
N TRP A 268 -7.92 27.75 14.03
CA TRP A 268 -8.52 26.42 13.85
C TRP A 268 -7.73 25.35 14.59
N SER A 269 -8.42 24.27 14.97
CA SER A 269 -7.81 23.01 15.41
C SER A 269 -8.22 21.89 14.45
N ALA A 270 -7.41 20.84 14.36
CA ALA A 270 -7.73 19.67 13.55
C ALA A 270 -7.76 18.39 14.39
N VAL A 271 -8.72 17.53 14.08
CA VAL A 271 -8.81 16.17 14.63
C VAL A 271 -8.67 15.21 13.48
N ILE A 272 -7.67 14.34 13.52
CA ILE A 272 -7.31 13.48 12.39
C ILE A 272 -7.40 12.01 12.75
N ASN A 273 -7.87 11.18 11.82
CA ASN A 273 -7.72 9.73 11.96
C ASN A 273 -6.23 9.35 11.79
N ARG A 274 -5.65 8.79 12.85
CA ARG A 274 -4.24 8.38 12.87
C ARG A 274 -3.90 7.34 11.80
N ASN A 275 -4.82 6.46 11.44
CA ASN A 275 -4.57 5.39 10.47
C ASN A 275 -4.45 5.90 9.04
N ILE A 276 -5.15 6.99 8.71
CA ILE A 276 -5.11 7.60 7.39
C ILE A 276 -3.80 8.38 7.19
N PHE A 277 -3.34 9.08 8.22
CA PHE A 277 -2.27 10.08 8.07
C PHE A 277 -0.93 9.69 8.72
N TYR A 278 -0.94 8.95 9.83
CA TYR A 278 0.27 8.62 10.58
C TYR A 278 0.76 7.19 10.42
N ALA A 279 -0.13 6.22 10.20
CA ALA A 279 0.25 4.85 9.92
C ALA A 279 1.01 4.66 8.58
N PRO A 280 0.74 5.42 7.50
CA PRO A 280 1.32 5.11 6.20
C PRO A 280 2.61 5.85 5.79
N GLY A 281 3.10 6.94 6.41
CA GLY A 281 4.32 7.54 5.83
C GLY A 281 5.05 8.71 6.49
N TYR A 282 6.31 8.86 6.03
CA TYR A 282 7.19 10.00 6.27
C TYR A 282 6.63 11.32 5.69
N THR A 283 5.75 11.23 4.67
CA THR A 283 5.17 12.38 3.96
C THR A 283 4.34 13.27 4.87
N PHE A 284 3.36 12.71 5.58
CA PHE A 284 2.53 13.51 6.49
C PHE A 284 3.36 14.13 7.62
N ARG A 285 4.32 13.36 8.16
CA ARG A 285 5.24 13.85 9.20
C ARG A 285 6.10 15.01 8.71
N TYR A 286 6.50 15.02 7.44
CA TYR A 286 7.18 16.15 6.83
C TYR A 286 6.30 17.41 6.82
N PHE A 287 5.02 17.28 6.45
CA PHE A 287 4.05 18.38 6.52
C PHE A 287 3.84 18.89 7.94
N MET A 288 3.56 17.99 8.87
CA MET A 288 3.38 18.30 10.30
C MET A 288 4.53 19.11 10.86
N ASN A 289 5.77 18.71 10.57
CA ASN A 289 6.95 19.36 11.16
C ASN A 289 7.28 20.72 10.53
N ARG A 290 6.86 20.98 9.29
CA ARG A 290 7.36 22.13 8.52
C ARG A 290 6.27 23.16 8.23
N TYR A 291 5.06 22.72 7.91
CA TYR A 291 4.03 23.58 7.32
C TYR A 291 2.78 23.71 8.18
N ILE A 292 2.36 22.66 8.90
CA ILE A 292 1.14 22.72 9.71
C ILE A 292 1.41 23.57 10.97
N LYS A 293 0.62 24.64 11.15
CA LYS A 293 0.75 25.59 12.28
C LYS A 293 -0.40 25.53 13.28
N ILE A 294 -1.45 24.78 12.96
CA ILE A 294 -2.60 24.58 13.84
C ILE A 294 -2.39 23.39 14.79
N PRO A 295 -3.05 23.36 15.96
CA PRO A 295 -3.10 22.17 16.80
C PRO A 295 -3.72 20.99 16.06
N VAL A 296 -3.10 19.82 16.18
CA VAL A 296 -3.58 18.57 15.57
C VAL A 296 -3.69 17.48 16.64
N GLU A 297 -4.88 16.92 16.79
CA GLU A 297 -5.19 15.85 17.74
C GLU A 297 -5.60 14.56 17.01
N HIS A 298 -5.37 13.42 17.63
CA HIS A 298 -5.79 12.13 17.07
C HIS A 298 -7.24 11.84 17.43
N PHE A 299 -8.05 11.50 16.44
CA PHE A 299 -9.45 11.19 16.63
C PHE A 299 -9.65 10.12 17.70
N ASN A 300 -10.54 10.46 18.63
CA ASN A 300 -10.95 9.66 19.76
C ASN A 300 -12.36 10.12 20.08
N THR A 301 -13.33 9.22 19.99
CA THR A 301 -14.74 9.51 20.21
C THR A 301 -14.97 10.20 21.56
N ASP A 302 -14.33 9.74 22.64
CA ASP A 302 -14.58 10.26 24.01
C ASP A 302 -14.15 11.73 24.19
N ALA A 303 -13.09 12.14 23.50
CA ALA A 303 -12.50 13.47 23.65
C ALA A 303 -12.96 14.46 22.58
N HIS A 304 -13.43 13.94 21.44
CA HIS A 304 -13.72 14.72 20.24
C HIS A 304 -15.18 14.66 19.81
N VAL A 305 -16.00 13.89 20.52
CA VAL A 305 -17.44 13.80 20.34
C VAL A 305 -18.16 13.79 21.71
N PRO A 306 -18.68 14.94 22.17
CA PRO A 306 -18.40 16.28 21.67
C PRO A 306 -16.93 16.68 21.90
N TYR A 307 -16.42 17.61 21.11
CA TYR A 307 -15.10 18.19 21.32
C TYR A 307 -14.98 18.76 22.73
N SER A 308 -14.03 18.22 23.49
CA SER A 308 -13.89 18.48 24.94
C SER A 308 -13.37 19.88 25.27
N LYS A 309 -12.85 20.61 24.29
CA LYS A 309 -12.27 21.95 24.44
C LYS A 309 -13.13 22.99 23.71
N THR A 310 -12.88 24.26 23.98
CA THR A 310 -13.39 25.35 23.14
C THR A 310 -12.52 25.51 21.89
N ALA A 311 -13.08 26.14 20.86
CA ALA A 311 -12.37 26.51 19.65
C ALA A 311 -12.48 28.01 19.39
N GLU A 312 -11.42 28.61 18.86
CA GLU A 312 -11.38 30.03 18.50
C GLU A 312 -12.12 30.27 17.17
N LYS A 313 -11.78 29.52 16.11
CA LYS A 313 -12.45 29.61 14.81
C LYS A 313 -13.26 28.37 14.43
N GLY A 314 -12.79 27.20 14.84
CA GLY A 314 -13.49 25.94 14.59
C GLY A 314 -12.59 24.73 14.72
N VAL A 315 -13.19 23.55 14.52
CA VAL A 315 -12.50 22.26 14.51
C VAL A 315 -12.78 21.56 13.18
N ALA A 316 -11.73 21.13 12.49
CA ALA A 316 -11.83 20.35 11.27
C ALA A 316 -11.50 18.87 11.55
N TYR A 317 -12.48 17.99 11.34
CA TYR A 317 -12.35 16.55 11.51
C TYR A 317 -11.97 15.92 10.18
N TYR A 318 -10.79 15.29 10.09
CA TYR A 318 -10.31 14.55 8.92
C TYR A 318 -10.39 13.06 9.23
N LEU A 319 -11.46 12.43 8.77
CA LEU A 319 -11.88 11.08 9.16
C LEU A 319 -11.87 10.12 7.97
N SER A 320 -11.93 8.81 8.23
CA SER A 320 -12.06 7.81 7.18
C SER A 320 -13.49 7.79 6.65
N TYR A 321 -13.69 7.18 5.48
CA TYR A 321 -15.04 7.06 4.95
C TYR A 321 -15.94 6.17 5.84
N GLU A 322 -15.36 5.17 6.51
CA GLU A 322 -16.08 4.32 7.49
C GLU A 322 -16.55 5.13 8.71
N GLU A 323 -15.81 6.16 9.11
CA GLU A 323 -16.15 7.04 10.23
C GLU A 323 -17.26 8.06 9.87
N LYS A 324 -17.71 8.10 8.61
CA LYS A 324 -18.86 8.91 8.17
C LYS A 324 -20.11 8.61 9.00
N VAL A 325 -20.25 7.40 9.52
CA VAL A 325 -21.36 7.03 10.40
C VAL A 325 -21.46 7.93 11.63
N TYR A 326 -20.34 8.38 12.21
CA TYR A 326 -20.36 9.29 13.35
C TYR A 326 -20.96 10.64 12.96
N ILE A 327 -20.61 11.13 11.77
CA ILE A 327 -21.14 12.39 11.24
C ILE A 327 -22.65 12.28 11.02
N ASP A 328 -23.08 11.24 10.33
CA ASP A 328 -24.48 11.04 9.96
C ASP A 328 -25.39 10.71 11.15
N THR A 329 -24.85 10.03 12.16
CA THR A 329 -25.67 9.54 13.27
C THR A 329 -25.86 10.57 14.38
N PHE A 330 -24.84 11.41 14.66
CA PHE A 330 -24.94 12.39 15.76
C PHE A 330 -24.16 13.69 15.55
N MET A 331 -23.05 13.74 14.80
CA MET A 331 -22.28 14.99 14.76
C MET A 331 -23.06 16.09 14.06
N LYS A 332 -23.91 15.77 13.08
CA LYS A 332 -24.82 16.75 12.45
C LYS A 332 -25.84 17.31 13.44
N ASP A 333 -26.28 16.52 14.42
CA ASP A 333 -27.17 17.00 15.48
C ASP A 333 -26.42 17.87 16.51
N LEU A 334 -25.19 17.47 16.86
CA LEU A 334 -24.34 18.23 17.79
C LEU A 334 -23.83 19.54 17.18
N TYR A 335 -23.56 19.52 15.87
CA TYR A 335 -22.89 20.55 15.09
C TYR A 335 -23.68 20.87 13.81
N PRO A 336 -24.87 21.49 13.92
CA PRO A 336 -25.79 21.69 12.80
C PRO A 336 -25.23 22.57 11.67
N ASN A 337 -24.28 23.45 11.97
CA ASN A 337 -23.64 24.34 11.00
C ASN A 337 -22.33 23.77 10.45
N GLY A 338 -22.03 22.49 10.74
CA GLY A 338 -20.84 21.82 10.22
C GLY A 338 -20.90 21.58 8.71
N ARG A 339 -19.78 21.76 8.03
CA ARG A 339 -19.65 21.56 6.58
C ARG A 339 -18.98 20.23 6.28
N TYR A 340 -19.68 19.38 5.56
CA TYR A 340 -19.19 18.09 5.10
C TYR A 340 -18.57 18.18 3.71
N SER A 341 -17.42 17.54 3.52
CA SER A 341 -16.80 17.36 2.21
C SER A 341 -16.12 15.99 2.10
N GLU A 342 -16.10 15.45 0.88
CA GLU A 342 -15.43 14.20 0.54
C GLU A 342 -14.21 14.50 -0.32
N ILE A 343 -13.07 13.90 0.03
CA ILE A 343 -11.87 13.99 -0.78
C ILE A 343 -11.77 12.72 -1.61
N ARG A 344 -11.90 12.88 -2.93
CA ARG A 344 -11.91 11.77 -3.89
C ARG A 344 -10.68 11.82 -4.80
N PRO A 345 -10.27 10.68 -5.38
CA PRO A 345 -9.27 10.68 -6.44
C PRO A 345 -9.74 11.57 -7.61
N PRO A 346 -8.82 12.27 -8.30
CA PRO A 346 -9.18 13.19 -9.39
C PRO A 346 -9.70 12.47 -10.64
N TYR A 347 -9.45 11.16 -10.76
CA TYR A 347 -9.83 10.35 -11.92
C TYR A 347 -10.59 9.10 -11.47
N GLY A 348 -11.74 8.84 -12.09
CA GLY A 348 -12.55 7.62 -11.90
C GLY A 348 -13.62 7.70 -10.79
N ALA A 349 -14.45 6.65 -10.71
CA ALA A 349 -15.48 6.48 -9.69
C ALA A 349 -14.90 5.79 -8.42
N GLY A 350 -13.81 6.34 -7.90
CA GLY A 350 -13.18 5.83 -6.68
C GLY A 350 -13.94 6.24 -5.42
N ASP A 351 -13.90 5.38 -4.39
CA ASP A 351 -14.38 5.73 -3.05
C ASP A 351 -13.63 6.95 -2.50
N PRO A 352 -14.26 7.76 -1.63
CA PRO A 352 -13.57 8.83 -0.93
C PRO A 352 -12.35 8.29 -0.19
N VAL A 353 -11.24 8.99 -0.37
CA VAL A 353 -9.96 8.72 0.28
C VAL A 353 -10.06 9.01 1.77
N PHE A 354 -10.69 10.14 2.10
CA PHE A 354 -11.07 10.55 3.44
C PHE A 354 -12.17 11.60 3.35
N ILE A 355 -12.78 11.91 4.48
CA ILE A 355 -13.83 12.92 4.60
C ILE A 355 -13.35 14.04 5.52
N VAL A 356 -13.87 15.24 5.30
CA VAL A 356 -13.62 16.40 6.17
C VAL A 356 -14.95 16.96 6.66
N TYR A 357 -15.08 17.13 7.98
CA TYR A 357 -16.20 17.81 8.61
C TYR A 357 -15.70 19.04 9.37
N GLU A 358 -16.02 20.22 8.87
CA GLU A 358 -15.56 21.50 9.43
C GLU A 358 -16.65 22.13 10.27
N VAL A 359 -16.40 22.22 11.58
CA VAL A 359 -17.37 22.72 12.54
C VAL A 359 -16.96 24.11 13.01
N PRO A 360 -17.84 25.13 12.89
CA PRO A 360 -17.53 26.48 13.37
C PRO A 360 -17.41 26.53 14.89
N ALA A 361 -16.64 27.49 15.40
CA ALA A 361 -16.44 27.67 16.84
C ALA A 361 -17.74 27.81 17.64
N ALA A 362 -18.78 28.45 17.09
CA ALA A 362 -20.08 28.59 17.76
C ALA A 362 -20.68 27.22 18.15
N ASP A 363 -20.69 26.27 17.22
CA ASP A 363 -21.21 24.92 17.43
C ASP A 363 -20.32 24.12 18.40
N ILE A 364 -18.99 24.20 18.23
CA ILE A 364 -18.03 23.56 19.14
C ILE A 364 -18.23 24.06 20.57
N ASN A 365 -18.28 25.38 20.75
CA ASN A 365 -18.39 26.02 22.06
C ASN A 365 -19.78 25.79 22.69
N ALA A 366 -20.84 25.72 21.88
CA ALA A 366 -22.18 25.38 22.34
C ALA A 366 -22.30 23.92 22.78
N ALA A 367 -21.46 23.02 22.26
CA ALA A 367 -21.41 21.62 22.66
C ALA A 367 -20.30 21.32 23.69
N ALA A 368 -19.38 22.26 23.93
CA ALA A 368 -18.25 22.08 24.82
C ALA A 368 -18.74 21.74 26.24
N GLY A 369 -18.18 20.67 26.82
CA GLY A 369 -18.58 20.18 28.15
C GLY A 369 -19.93 19.45 28.21
N LYS A 370 -20.70 19.40 27.10
CA LYS A 370 -21.85 18.49 27.03
C LYS A 370 -21.34 17.05 26.96
N ARG A 371 -21.90 16.18 27.77
CA ARG A 371 -21.77 14.74 27.57
C ARG A 371 -22.86 14.26 26.64
N LEU A 372 -22.57 13.23 25.86
CA LEU A 372 -23.62 12.43 25.23
C LEU A 372 -24.53 11.90 26.36
N VAL A 373 -25.74 12.46 26.45
CA VAL A 373 -26.75 12.05 27.44
C VAL A 373 -27.38 10.71 27.03
N ASN A 374 -27.35 10.42 25.72
CA ASN A 374 -27.85 9.19 25.12
C ASN A 374 -26.68 8.40 24.52
N GLY A 375 -26.83 7.09 24.45
CA GLY A 375 -25.75 6.15 24.11
C GLY A 375 -25.82 4.91 24.99
N ILE A 376 -24.87 4.00 24.82
CA ILE A 376 -24.82 2.73 25.54
C ILE A 376 -23.49 2.57 26.28
N THR A 377 -23.52 1.98 27.49
CA THR A 377 -22.31 1.79 28.30
C THR A 377 -21.49 0.64 27.73
N GLY A 378 -20.34 0.94 27.12
CA GLY A 378 -19.37 -0.05 26.65
C GLY A 378 -18.32 -0.38 27.71
N ARG A 379 -18.15 -1.67 28.01
CA ARG A 379 -17.12 -2.24 28.88
C ARG A 379 -16.21 -3.15 28.05
N TYR A 380 -14.91 -2.87 28.08
CA TYR A 380 -13.92 -3.58 27.26
C TYR A 380 -12.94 -4.33 28.16
N TYR A 381 -12.81 -5.62 27.90
CA TYR A 381 -12.03 -6.57 28.70
C TYR A 381 -10.86 -7.11 27.91
N ASP A 382 -9.76 -7.32 28.60
CA ASP A 382 -8.61 -8.09 28.11
C ASP A 382 -8.97 -9.58 28.07
N GLY A 383 -8.80 -10.25 26.92
CA GLY A 383 -9.27 -11.63 26.71
C GLY A 383 -10.74 -11.76 26.25
N LEU A 384 -11.17 -13.00 25.99
CA LEU A 384 -12.43 -13.33 25.30
C LEU A 384 -13.62 -13.63 26.23
N ASP A 385 -13.40 -13.60 27.55
CA ASP A 385 -14.24 -14.24 28.57
C ASP A 385 -15.11 -13.27 29.39
N PHE A 386 -15.10 -11.97 29.08
CA PHE A 386 -15.91 -10.94 29.75
C PHE A 386 -15.71 -10.87 31.28
N VAL A 387 -14.51 -11.22 31.75
CA VAL A 387 -14.25 -11.38 33.20
C VAL A 387 -14.02 -10.02 33.88
N PRO A 388 -14.76 -9.69 34.97
CA PRO A 388 -14.73 -8.36 35.60
C PRO A 388 -13.35 -7.83 35.98
N HIS A 389 -12.44 -8.67 36.51
CA HIS A 389 -11.09 -8.23 36.90
C HIS A 389 -10.18 -7.89 35.71
N ARG A 390 -10.60 -8.20 34.48
CA ARG A 390 -9.91 -7.86 33.23
C ARG A 390 -10.52 -6.64 32.54
N LEU A 391 -11.45 -5.93 33.16
CA LEU A 391 -11.98 -4.67 32.64
C LEU A 391 -10.83 -3.65 32.53
N ARG A 392 -10.61 -3.13 31.32
CA ARG A 392 -9.55 -2.15 31.03
C ARG A 392 -10.07 -0.79 30.62
N LEU A 393 -11.28 -0.74 30.06
CA LEU A 393 -11.89 0.49 29.59
C LEU A 393 -13.41 0.44 29.78
N LYS A 394 -13.97 1.53 30.31
CA LYS A 394 -15.42 1.78 30.39
C LYS A 394 -15.70 3.14 29.77
N ARG A 395 -16.61 3.22 28.80
CA ARG A 395 -16.98 4.47 28.13
C ARG A 395 -18.43 4.45 27.63
N THR A 396 -18.92 5.60 27.17
CA THR A 396 -20.21 5.70 26.47
C THR A 396 -19.97 5.58 24.98
N ASP A 397 -20.55 4.58 24.35
CA ASP A 397 -20.53 4.42 22.90
C ASP A 397 -21.85 4.96 22.32
N PRO A 398 -21.84 5.89 21.34
CA PRO A 398 -23.06 6.46 20.78
C PRO A 398 -23.85 5.44 19.95
N ASN A 399 -23.19 4.44 19.40
CA ASN A 399 -23.79 3.32 18.70
C ASN A 399 -22.89 2.09 18.81
N ILE A 400 -23.39 0.93 18.38
CA ILE A 400 -22.57 -0.27 18.21
C ILE A 400 -22.34 -0.44 16.71
N ASP A 401 -21.42 0.35 16.16
CA ASP A 401 -21.07 0.36 14.74
C ASP A 401 -19.55 0.52 14.59
N PHE A 402 -18.83 -0.59 14.73
CA PHE A 402 -17.38 -0.61 14.86
C PHE A 402 -16.71 -1.43 13.77
N SER A 403 -15.73 -0.82 13.11
CA SER A 403 -14.72 -1.49 12.28
C SER A 403 -13.33 -1.13 12.81
N TRP A 404 -12.77 -1.96 13.68
CA TRP A 404 -11.48 -1.69 14.32
C TRP A 404 -10.32 -2.08 13.42
N HIS A 405 -9.61 -1.07 12.90
CA HIS A 405 -8.27 -1.23 12.34
C HIS A 405 -7.17 -1.25 13.43
N ILE A 406 -7.40 -0.53 14.52
CA ILE A 406 -6.65 -0.64 15.78
C ILE A 406 -7.66 -1.05 16.85
N ARG A 407 -7.35 -2.12 17.58
CA ARG A 407 -8.20 -2.66 18.64
C ARG A 407 -8.35 -1.65 19.79
N PRO A 408 -9.49 -1.65 20.51
CA PRO A 408 -9.72 -0.72 21.62
C PRO A 408 -8.77 -0.95 22.79
N LEU A 409 -8.22 -2.16 22.92
CA LEU A 409 -7.23 -2.53 23.93
C LEU A 409 -5.91 -2.98 23.28
N ARG A 410 -4.78 -2.77 23.97
CA ARG A 410 -3.48 -3.33 23.56
C ARG A 410 -3.46 -4.82 23.88
N GLY A 411 -3.25 -5.67 22.87
CA GLY A 411 -3.25 -7.13 23.04
C GLY A 411 -3.84 -7.84 21.82
N GLY A 412 -3.69 -9.16 21.75
CA GLY A 412 -4.16 -10.00 20.65
C GLY A 412 -5.59 -10.50 20.79
N GLU A 413 -6.22 -10.36 21.95
CA GLU A 413 -7.58 -10.82 22.23
C GLU A 413 -8.31 -9.80 23.10
N PHE A 414 -9.57 -9.49 22.76
CA PHE A 414 -10.40 -8.62 23.61
C PHE A 414 -11.87 -9.00 23.50
N SER A 415 -12.64 -8.55 24.48
CA SER A 415 -14.09 -8.63 24.45
C SER A 415 -14.71 -7.30 24.84
N ALA A 416 -15.91 -7.03 24.31
CA ALA A 416 -16.69 -5.84 24.57
C ALA A 416 -18.12 -6.23 24.96
N GLU A 417 -18.61 -5.62 26.03
CA GLU A 417 -20.00 -5.73 26.48
C GLU A 417 -20.63 -4.34 26.50
N TRP A 418 -21.75 -4.18 25.82
CA TRP A 418 -22.56 -2.97 25.86
C TRP A 418 -23.84 -3.24 26.64
N GLU A 419 -24.19 -2.34 27.56
CA GLU A 419 -25.36 -2.44 28.42
C GLU A 419 -26.05 -1.08 28.56
N GLY A 420 -27.37 -1.10 28.52
CA GLY A 420 -28.24 0.08 28.65
C GLY A 420 -29.67 -0.28 28.29
N SER A 421 -30.42 0.70 27.80
CA SER A 421 -31.76 0.51 27.26
C SER A 421 -31.86 0.99 25.82
N ILE A 422 -32.80 0.42 25.08
CA ILE A 422 -33.25 0.89 23.77
C ILE A 422 -34.68 1.40 23.88
N THR A 423 -34.92 2.64 23.48
CA THR A 423 -36.23 3.30 23.52
C THR A 423 -37.03 2.97 22.26
N ALA A 424 -38.20 2.36 22.42
CA ALA A 424 -39.15 2.14 21.32
C ALA A 424 -40.28 3.18 21.38
N GLU A 425 -40.51 3.90 20.28
CA GLU A 425 -41.58 4.91 20.19
C GLU A 425 -42.98 4.31 20.23
N ARG A 426 -43.12 3.03 19.88
CA ARG A 426 -44.38 2.29 19.92
C ARG A 426 -44.11 0.87 20.38
N ALA A 427 -45.03 0.33 21.16
CA ALA A 427 -45.01 -1.08 21.51
C ALA A 427 -45.17 -1.95 20.24
N GLY A 428 -44.42 -3.05 20.16
CA GLY A 428 -44.53 -3.98 19.02
C GLY A 428 -43.28 -4.82 18.77
N ARG A 429 -43.38 -5.70 17.76
CA ARG A 429 -42.27 -6.55 17.33
C ARG A 429 -41.25 -5.73 16.53
N HIS A 430 -40.04 -5.64 17.05
CA HIS A 430 -38.88 -5.03 16.41
C HIS A 430 -37.87 -6.11 16.02
N TYR A 431 -37.13 -5.87 14.95
CA TYR A 431 -36.16 -6.82 14.43
C TYR A 431 -34.75 -6.25 14.55
N PHE A 432 -33.81 -7.09 14.96
CA PHE A 432 -32.41 -6.75 15.17
C PHE A 432 -31.53 -7.56 14.22
N ARG A 433 -30.43 -6.96 13.79
CA ARG A 433 -29.42 -7.61 12.95
C ARG A 433 -28.04 -7.20 13.44
N THR A 434 -27.15 -8.17 13.58
CA THR A 434 -25.72 -7.89 13.78
C THR A 434 -24.93 -8.29 12.55
N ILE A 435 -23.94 -7.50 12.16
CA ILE A 435 -22.91 -7.89 11.20
C ILE A 435 -21.58 -7.95 11.96
N SER A 436 -21.00 -9.14 12.08
CA SER A 436 -19.77 -9.35 12.84
C SER A 436 -18.87 -10.39 12.20
N ASN A 437 -17.58 -10.33 12.49
CA ASN A 437 -16.60 -11.33 12.03
C ASN A 437 -16.33 -12.45 13.04
N ASN A 438 -16.90 -12.36 14.24
CA ASN A 438 -16.49 -13.14 15.39
C ASN A 438 -17.68 -13.39 16.35
N TYR A 439 -17.43 -13.91 17.56
CA TYR A 439 -18.53 -14.17 18.50
C TYR A 439 -19.30 -12.87 18.80
N ASN A 440 -20.62 -12.94 18.71
CA ASN A 440 -21.50 -11.91 19.26
C ASN A 440 -22.84 -12.48 19.70
N ALA A 441 -23.50 -11.79 20.62
CA ALA A 441 -24.86 -12.11 21.03
C ALA A 441 -25.58 -10.84 21.51
N VAL A 442 -26.90 -10.80 21.30
CA VAL A 442 -27.76 -9.70 21.74
C VAL A 442 -28.86 -10.26 22.63
N TRP A 443 -29.08 -9.59 23.75
CA TRP A 443 -30.19 -9.82 24.65
C TRP A 443 -31.06 -8.57 24.70
N VAL A 444 -32.36 -8.76 24.69
CA VAL A 444 -33.35 -7.69 24.89
C VAL A 444 -34.32 -8.16 25.97
N ASN A 445 -34.58 -7.32 26.97
CA ASN A 445 -35.43 -7.67 28.12
C ASN A 445 -35.01 -8.99 28.80
N GLY A 446 -33.69 -9.27 28.83
CA GLY A 446 -33.10 -10.48 29.39
C GLY A 446 -33.12 -11.71 28.46
N GLU A 447 -33.89 -11.71 27.38
CA GLU A 447 -33.99 -12.82 26.43
C GLU A 447 -32.92 -12.72 25.35
N LYS A 448 -32.23 -13.84 25.03
CA LYS A 448 -31.24 -13.88 23.95
C LYS A 448 -31.95 -13.97 22.60
N ILE A 449 -31.94 -12.87 21.84
CA ILE A 449 -32.68 -12.79 20.57
C ILE A 449 -31.88 -13.22 19.34
N LEU A 450 -30.55 -13.13 19.41
CA LEU A 450 -29.65 -13.62 18.36
C LEU A 450 -28.27 -13.98 18.92
N GLU A 451 -27.59 -14.91 18.25
CA GLU A 451 -26.24 -15.34 18.59
C GLU A 451 -25.48 -15.73 17.31
N ASN A 452 -24.26 -15.21 17.16
CA ASN A 452 -23.28 -15.73 16.22
C ASN A 452 -22.25 -16.55 17.00
N LYS A 453 -22.33 -17.88 16.86
CA LYS A 453 -21.31 -18.79 17.40
C LYS A 453 -20.10 -18.77 16.46
N ARG A 454 -19.06 -18.03 16.86
CA ARG A 454 -17.72 -17.89 16.24
C ARG A 454 -17.54 -18.64 14.91
N LYS A 455 -17.56 -17.92 13.79
CA LYS A 455 -17.36 -18.47 12.44
C LYS A 455 -16.24 -17.70 11.73
N ASN A 456 -15.46 -18.38 10.89
CA ASN A 456 -14.47 -17.73 10.02
C ASN A 456 -15.17 -16.90 8.94
N GLY A 457 -15.14 -15.57 9.05
CA GLY A 457 -15.71 -14.64 8.04
C GLY A 457 -16.71 -13.64 8.64
N ILE A 458 -17.22 -12.73 7.80
CA ILE A 458 -18.23 -11.74 8.21
C ILE A 458 -19.63 -12.33 8.01
N PHE A 459 -20.42 -12.39 9.07
CA PHE A 459 -21.77 -12.95 9.06
C PHE A 459 -22.80 -11.98 9.59
N ALA A 460 -23.99 -12.03 8.99
CA ALA A 460 -25.19 -11.42 9.53
C ALA A 460 -25.93 -12.44 10.42
N SER A 461 -26.33 -12.02 11.62
CA SER A 461 -27.26 -12.76 12.49
C SER A 461 -28.47 -11.88 12.78
N GLU A 462 -29.66 -12.47 12.78
CA GLU A 462 -30.93 -11.76 12.97
C GLU A 462 -31.72 -12.34 14.14
N GLY A 463 -32.52 -11.49 14.75
CA GLY A 463 -33.43 -11.82 15.84
C GLY A 463 -34.57 -10.82 15.91
N SER A 464 -35.58 -11.11 16.72
CA SER A 464 -36.66 -10.15 16.99
C SER A 464 -37.03 -10.15 18.47
N ALA A 465 -37.53 -9.02 18.94
CA ALA A 465 -38.04 -8.85 20.30
C ALA A 465 -39.38 -8.10 20.25
N VAL A 466 -40.29 -8.39 21.18
CA VAL A 466 -41.45 -7.54 21.43
C VAL A 466 -41.02 -6.48 22.44
N LEU A 467 -41.06 -5.21 22.03
CA LEU A 467 -40.69 -4.08 22.87
C LEU A 467 -41.97 -3.44 23.43
N ALA A 468 -41.92 -3.03 24.70
CA ALA A 468 -42.89 -2.09 25.25
C ALA A 468 -42.60 -0.69 24.72
N GLU A 469 -43.59 0.20 24.71
CA GLU A 469 -43.34 1.62 24.48
C GLU A 469 -42.45 2.18 25.58
N GLY A 470 -41.43 2.95 25.21
CA GLY A 470 -40.39 3.44 26.12
C GLY A 470 -39.16 2.53 26.18
N ASP A 471 -38.48 2.53 27.33
CA ASP A 471 -37.16 1.92 27.48
C ASP A 471 -37.24 0.41 27.71
N ASN A 472 -36.48 -0.34 26.91
CA ASN A 472 -36.35 -1.79 27.00
C ASN A 472 -34.88 -2.15 27.22
N SER A 473 -34.56 -3.04 28.15
CA SER A 473 -33.15 -3.34 28.43
C SER A 473 -32.49 -4.03 27.24
N ILE A 474 -31.25 -3.65 26.94
CA ILE A 474 -30.45 -4.27 25.89
C ILE A 474 -29.04 -4.55 26.39
N ARG A 475 -28.56 -5.75 26.08
CA ARG A 475 -27.18 -6.14 26.32
C ARG A 475 -26.60 -6.75 25.06
N VAL A 476 -25.39 -6.37 24.71
CA VAL A 476 -24.68 -6.88 23.54
C VAL A 476 -23.30 -7.33 23.96
N ARG A 477 -22.88 -8.51 23.52
CA ARG A 477 -21.52 -9.02 23.73
C ARG A 477 -20.83 -9.27 22.41
N TYR A 478 -19.52 -9.04 22.38
CA TYR A 478 -18.63 -9.30 21.25
C TYR A 478 -17.25 -9.75 21.75
N SER A 479 -16.61 -10.71 21.08
CA SER A 479 -15.22 -11.09 21.40
C SER A 479 -14.38 -11.45 20.16
N GLU A 480 -13.14 -10.95 20.12
CA GLU A 480 -12.24 -10.99 18.96
C GLU A 480 -10.86 -11.56 19.29
N ASP A 481 -10.37 -12.47 18.44
CA ASP A 481 -9.01 -13.05 18.44
C ASP A 481 -8.24 -12.86 17.12
N THR A 482 -8.91 -12.49 16.04
CA THR A 482 -8.38 -12.25 14.70
C THR A 482 -8.13 -10.77 14.43
N ASN A 483 -7.42 -10.45 13.33
CA ASN A 483 -7.21 -9.07 12.90
C ASN A 483 -8.35 -8.60 11.99
N GLY A 484 -8.83 -7.37 12.20
CA GLY A 484 -9.89 -6.76 11.39
C GLY A 484 -11.29 -6.86 12.00
N SER A 485 -11.39 -6.73 13.32
CA SER A 485 -12.63 -6.82 14.11
C SER A 485 -13.75 -5.90 13.63
N ARG A 486 -14.93 -6.47 13.41
CA ARG A 486 -16.15 -5.78 12.98
C ARG A 486 -17.32 -6.17 13.86
N MET A 487 -18.05 -5.17 14.36
CA MET A 487 -19.27 -5.36 15.12
C MET A 487 -20.24 -4.22 14.84
N HIS A 488 -21.33 -4.55 14.17
CA HIS A 488 -22.37 -3.60 13.81
C HIS A 488 -23.72 -4.10 14.32
N LEU A 489 -24.55 -3.21 14.87
CA LEU A 489 -25.91 -3.47 15.32
C LEU A 489 -26.89 -2.58 14.56
N TYR A 490 -27.83 -3.24 13.89
CA TYR A 490 -28.92 -2.64 13.15
C TYR A 490 -30.26 -3.08 13.73
N TRP A 491 -31.28 -2.27 13.50
CA TRP A 491 -32.66 -2.64 13.76
C TRP A 491 -33.61 -2.12 12.68
N LYS A 492 -34.80 -2.70 12.62
CA LYS A 492 -35.95 -2.18 11.88
C LYS A 492 -37.20 -2.21 12.77
N LEU A 493 -38.01 -1.17 12.65
CA LEU A 493 -39.16 -0.91 13.53
C LEU A 493 -40.37 -1.81 13.25
N SER A 494 -40.45 -2.36 12.04
CA SER A 494 -41.48 -3.30 11.60
C SER A 494 -40.90 -4.23 10.54
N GLU A 495 -41.67 -5.23 10.11
CA GLU A 495 -41.20 -6.21 9.11
C GLU A 495 -40.94 -5.57 7.74
N ASP A 496 -41.76 -4.58 7.35
CA ASP A 496 -41.68 -3.88 6.07
C ASP A 496 -40.62 -2.76 6.05
N ALA A 497 -40.06 -2.41 7.20
CA ALA A 497 -39.03 -1.37 7.30
C ALA A 497 -37.64 -1.87 6.87
N GLY A 498 -36.79 -0.96 6.40
CA GLY A 498 -35.37 -1.24 6.16
C GLY A 498 -34.56 -1.29 7.45
N TYR A 499 -33.52 -2.15 7.48
CA TYR A 499 -32.54 -2.12 8.57
C TYR A 499 -31.73 -0.83 8.53
N ARG A 500 -31.56 -0.20 9.70
CA ARG A 500 -30.68 0.95 9.90
C ARG A 500 -29.84 0.77 11.17
N PRO A 501 -28.66 1.41 11.27
CA PRO A 501 -27.91 1.44 12.52
C PRO A 501 -28.80 1.93 13.68
N VAL A 502 -28.63 1.33 14.86
CA VAL A 502 -29.28 1.86 16.07
C VAL A 502 -28.57 3.17 16.43
N SER A 503 -29.34 4.25 16.43
CA SER A 503 -28.88 5.61 16.70
C SER A 503 -28.66 5.83 18.19
N TYR A 504 -27.74 6.74 18.51
CA TYR A 504 -27.52 7.19 19.88
C TYR A 504 -28.81 7.69 20.54
N LYS A 505 -29.75 8.28 19.78
CA LYS A 505 -31.05 8.76 20.29
C LYS A 505 -31.96 7.65 20.78
N GLU A 506 -31.71 6.42 20.35
CA GLU A 506 -32.50 5.25 20.76
C GLU A 506 -31.86 4.55 21.95
N PHE A 507 -30.58 4.77 22.21
CA PHE A 507 -29.93 4.23 23.40
C PHE A 507 -30.10 5.15 24.61
N ARG A 508 -30.28 4.54 25.77
CA ARG A 508 -30.19 5.19 27.08
C ARG A 508 -29.13 4.48 27.91
N LEU A 509 -28.34 5.27 28.63
CA LEU A 509 -27.39 4.75 29.60
C LEU A 509 -28.15 4.00 30.70
N SER A 510 -27.58 2.89 31.17
CA SER A 510 -28.05 2.25 32.41
C SER A 510 -27.85 3.23 33.57
N GLU A 511 -28.90 3.48 34.37
CA GLU A 511 -28.79 4.23 35.64
C GLU A 511 -27.73 3.65 36.59
#